data_AF-A0A937Z6A5-F1
#
_entry.id   AF-A0A937Z6A5-F1
#
_cell.length_a   1.000
_cell.length_b   1.000
_cell.length_c   1.000
_cell.angle_alpha   90.00
_cell.angle_beta   90.00
_cell.angle_gamma   90.00
#
_symmetry.space_group_name_H-M   'P 1'
#
loop_
_entity.id
_entity.type
_entity.pdbx_description
1 polymer ?
#
loop_
_entity_poly.entity_id
_entity_poly.type
_entity_poly.pdbx_seq_one_letter_code
_entity_poly.pdbx_strand_id
1 'polypeptide(L)' 'NLHVDTSGSLAHTGMLEMSIRELGADRVIWGTDMPGADLIYTLAKVDRAPLRPRDKAKLLGGNAQRLLEGSVRL' A
#
# COMPACT_ATOMS: atom_id res chain seq x y z
N ASN A 1 6.22 14.65 -1.48
CA ASN A 1 5.10 15.52 -1.04
C ASN A 1 3.73 14.87 -1.23
N LEU A 2 3.54 13.82 -2.05
CA LEU A 2 2.28 13.08 -2.13
C LEU A 2 2.51 11.56 -1.97
N HIS A 3 1.61 10.89 -1.24
CA HIS A 3 1.49 9.44 -1.15
C HIS A 3 0.03 9.07 -1.40
N VAL A 4 -0.20 7.86 -1.90
CA VAL A 4 -1.54 7.30 -2.08
C VAL A 4 -1.64 5.99 -1.31
N ASP A 5 -2.84 5.64 -0.89
CA ASP A 5 -3.11 4.35 -0.29
C ASP A 5 -4.13 3.52 -1.09
N THR A 6 -4.40 2.30 -0.61
CA THR A 6 -5.31 1.35 -1.24
C THR A 6 -6.70 1.28 -0.57
N SER A 7 -7.01 2.16 0.38
CA SER A 7 -8.34 2.22 1.02
C SER A 7 -9.41 2.58 -0.03
N GLY A 8 -10.65 2.14 0.19
CA GLY A 8 -11.76 2.32 -0.77
C GLY A 8 -11.63 1.61 -2.13
N SER A 9 -10.47 1.05 -2.49
CA SER A 9 -10.25 0.36 -3.76
C SER A 9 -10.57 -1.14 -3.69
N LEU A 10 -11.20 -1.66 -4.74
CA LEU A 10 -11.40 -3.09 -4.94
C LEU A 10 -10.08 -3.78 -5.36
N ALA A 11 -10.03 -5.10 -5.21
CA ALA A 11 -8.94 -5.94 -5.71
C ALA A 11 -9.01 -6.08 -7.23
N HIS A 12 -8.65 -5.01 -7.95
CA HIS A 12 -8.58 -5.01 -9.41
C HIS A 12 -7.18 -5.46 -9.87
N THR A 13 -7.15 -6.40 -10.81
CA THR A 13 -5.89 -6.87 -11.40
C THR A 13 -5.19 -5.71 -12.10
N GLY A 14 -3.86 -5.58 -11.94
CA GLY A 14 -3.09 -4.52 -12.58
C GLY A 14 -3.12 -3.16 -11.89
N MET A 15 -4.00 -2.95 -10.89
CA MET A 15 -4.11 -1.66 -10.20
C MET A 15 -2.82 -1.29 -9.48
N LEU A 16 -2.24 -2.20 -8.70
CA LEU A 16 -1.04 -1.92 -7.91
C LEU A 16 0.20 -1.80 -8.80
N GLU A 17 0.25 -2.59 -9.87
CA GLU A 17 1.29 -2.55 -10.90
C GLU A 17 1.27 -1.20 -11.61
N MET A 18 0.08 -0.70 -11.95
CA MET A 18 -0.10 0.65 -12.49
C MET A 18 0.32 1.71 -11.47
N SER A 19 -0.17 1.65 -10.22
CA SER A 19 0.24 2.61 -9.18
C SER A 19 1.76 2.67 -9.00
N ILE A 20 2.43 1.52 -8.99
CA ILE A 20 3.89 1.44 -8.87
C ILE A 20 4.59 1.98 -10.13
N ARG A 21 4.08 1.68 -11.32
CA ARG A 21 4.64 2.18 -12.58
C ARG A 21 4.55 3.71 -12.67
N GLU A 22 3.41 4.29 -12.30
CA GLU A 22 3.17 5.73 -12.43
C GLU A 22 3.77 6.55 -11.27
N LEU A 23 3.74 6.02 -10.03
CA LEU A 23 4.10 6.78 -8.81
C LEU A 23 5.41 6.32 -8.16
N GLY A 24 5.88 5.12 -8.50
CA GLY A 24 6.96 4.43 -7.79
C GLY A 24 6.49 3.76 -6.51
N ALA A 25 7.10 2.60 -6.19
CA ALA A 25 6.73 1.79 -5.03
C ALA A 25 6.92 2.50 -3.67
N ASP A 26 7.75 3.55 -3.59
CA ASP A 26 7.98 4.31 -2.36
C ASP A 26 6.84 5.28 -2.00
N ARG A 27 5.82 5.40 -2.89
CA ARG A 27 4.70 6.34 -2.72
C ARG A 27 3.34 5.68 -2.52
N VAL A 28 3.28 4.35 -2.51
CA VAL A 28 2.04 3.58 -2.37
C VAL A 28 2.00 2.91 -0.99
N ILE A 29 0.89 3.04 -0.29
CA ILE A 29 0.70 2.51 1.07
C ILE A 29 -0.50 1.56 1.09
N TRP A 30 -0.41 0.48 1.85
CA TRP A 30 -1.56 -0.36 2.12
C TRP A 30 -2.50 0.32 3.13
N GLY A 31 -3.69 0.67 2.67
CA GLY A 31 -4.79 1.17 3.50
C GLY A 31 -5.89 0.13 3.60
N THR A 32 -6.39 -0.13 4.81
CA THR A 32 -7.38 -1.19 5.09
C THR A 32 -8.82 -0.71 4.99
N ASP A 33 -9.08 0.59 5.15
CA ASP A 33 -10.44 1.15 5.24
C ASP A 33 -11.30 0.50 6.35
N MET A 34 -10.68 -0.06 7.38
CA MET A 34 -11.42 -0.66 8.49
C MET A 34 -12.16 0.41 9.32
N PRO A 35 -13.39 0.12 9.79
CA PRO A 35 -14.11 -1.15 9.65
C PRO A 35 -14.98 -1.26 8.39
N GLY A 36 -14.92 -0.30 7.46
CA GLY A 36 -15.72 -0.27 6.23
C GLY A 36 -15.37 -1.35 5.20
N ALA A 37 -14.17 -1.92 5.26
CA ALA A 37 -13.75 -3.05 4.43
C ALA A 37 -13.17 -4.22 5.26
N ASP A 38 -13.26 -5.42 4.70
CA ASP A 38 -12.69 -6.63 5.28
C ASP A 38 -11.15 -6.63 5.23
N LEU A 39 -10.52 -6.92 6.37
CA LEU A 39 -9.07 -6.88 6.51
C LEU A 39 -8.37 -7.93 5.63
N ILE A 40 -8.92 -9.14 5.55
CA ILE A 40 -8.30 -10.24 4.81
C ILE A 40 -8.39 -9.96 3.30
N TYR A 41 -9.50 -9.41 2.84
CA TYR A 41 -9.68 -8.96 1.47
C TYR A 41 -8.65 -7.89 1.08
N THR A 42 -8.49 -6.85 1.91
CA THR A 42 -7.55 -5.77 1.61
C THR A 42 -6.09 -6.22 1.69
N LEU A 43 -5.76 -7.18 2.58
CA LEU A 43 -4.44 -7.80 2.64
C LEU A 43 -4.16 -8.66 1.40
N ALA A 44 -5.11 -9.52 1.02
CA ALA A 44 -4.97 -10.41 -0.14
C ALA A 44 -4.73 -9.65 -1.44
N LYS A 45 -5.34 -8.47 -1.61
CA LYS A 45 -5.09 -7.55 -2.73
C LYS A 45 -3.61 -7.22 -2.92
N VAL A 46 -2.86 -6.97 -1.84
CA VAL A 46 -1.44 -6.64 -1.89
C VAL A 46 -0.58 -7.92 -1.90
N ASP A 47 -0.93 -8.90 -1.06
CA ASP A 47 -0.21 -10.18 -0.95
C ASP A 47 -0.20 -10.96 -2.27
N ARG A 48 -1.31 -10.95 -3.01
CA ARG A 48 -1.47 -11.73 -4.25
C ARG A 48 -1.14 -10.98 -5.52
N ALA A 49 -0.84 -9.67 -5.44
CA ALA A 49 -0.41 -8.92 -6.60
C ALA A 49 0.93 -9.46 -7.16
N PRO A 50 1.15 -9.47 -8.49
CA PRO A 50 2.38 -9.93 -9.13
C PRO A 50 3.49 -8.88 -9.02
N LEU A 51 3.82 -8.50 -7.77
CA LEU A 51 4.84 -7.53 -7.43
C LEU A 51 6.08 -8.23 -6.88
N ARG A 52 7.24 -7.56 -7.02
CA ARG A 52 8.48 -8.02 -6.40
C ARG A 52 8.30 -8.04 -4.87
N PRO A 53 8.84 -9.03 -4.13
CA PRO A 53 8.68 -9.11 -2.67
C PRO A 53 9.08 -7.82 -1.93
N ARG A 54 10.14 -7.15 -2.40
CA ARG A 54 10.58 -5.86 -1.85
C ARG A 54 9.55 -4.75 -1.97
N ASP A 55 8.75 -4.73 -3.04
CA ASP A 55 7.74 -3.71 -3.25
C ASP A 55 6.53 -3.99 -2.35
N LYS A 56 6.13 -5.27 -2.20
CA LYS A 56 5.09 -5.67 -1.24
C LYS A 56 5.44 -5.25 0.19
N ALA A 57 6.68 -5.47 0.62
CA ALA A 57 7.15 -5.06 1.94
C ALA A 57 7.07 -3.53 2.16
N LYS A 58 7.39 -2.73 1.13
CA LYS A 58 7.22 -1.27 1.16
C LYS A 58 5.75 -0.90 1.34
N LEU A 59 4.86 -1.48 0.52
CA LEU A 59 3.43 -1.18 0.55
C LEU A 59 2.78 -1.59 1.87
N LEU A 60 3.05 -2.79 2.37
CA LEU A 60 2.42 -3.36 3.57
C LEU A 60 2.83 -2.71 4.89
N GLY A 61 3.86 -1.85 4.90
CA GLY A 61 4.22 -1.13 6.12
C GLY A 61 5.48 -0.29 6.02
N GLY A 62 6.47 -0.67 5.21
CA GLY A 62 7.75 0.03 5.15
C GLY A 62 7.62 1.52 4.77
N ASN A 63 6.70 1.86 3.87
CA ASN A 63 6.44 3.25 3.50
C ASN A 63 5.76 4.04 4.62
N ALA A 64 4.75 3.46 5.27
CA ALA A 64 4.08 4.11 6.39
C ALA A 64 5.04 4.32 7.56
N GLN A 65 5.85 3.31 7.90
CA GLN A 65 6.88 3.40 8.92
C GLN A 65 7.86 4.55 8.62
N ARG A 66 8.46 4.60 7.43
CA ARG A 66 9.39 5.66 7.04
C ARG A 66 8.77 7.06 7.13
N LEU A 67 7.49 7.21 6.81
CA LEU A 67 6.78 8.50 6.92
C LEU A 67 6.56 8.92 8.36
N LEU A 68 6.17 7.97 9.22
CA LEU A 68 5.87 8.24 10.62
C LEU A 68 7.14 8.43 11.45
N GLU A 69 8.23 7.71 11.16
CA GLU A 69 9.54 7.92 11.80
C GLU A 69 10.07 9.35 11.60
N GLY A 70 9.88 9.93 10.41
CA GLY A 70 10.24 11.32 10.15
C GLY A 70 9.31 12.35 10.79
N SER A 71 8.12 11.93 11.24
CA SER A 71 7.06 12.81 11.74
C SER A 71 6.90 12.78 13.27
N VAL A 72 7.42 11.75 13.93
CA VAL A 72 7.31 11.57 15.38
C VAL A 72 8.69 11.81 16.01
N ARG A 73 8.88 12.99 16.61
CA ARG A 73 9.88 13.15 17.68
C ARG A 73 9.19 12.76 18.99
N LEU A 74 9.50 11.57 19.50
CA LEU A 74 9.17 11.21 20.88
C LEU A 74 10.14 11.91 21.84
#